data_AF-A0A319AVP2-F1
#
_entry.id   AF-A0A319AVP2-F1
#
_cell.length_a   1.000
_cell.length_b   1.000
_cell.length_c   1.000
_cell.angle_alpha   90.00
_cell.angle_beta   90.00
_cell.angle_gamma   90.00
#
_symmetry.space_group_name_H-M   'P 1'
#
loop_
_entity.id
_entity.type
_entity.pdbx_description
1 polymer ?
#
loop_
_entity_poly.entity_id
_entity_poly.type
_entity_poly.pdbx_seq_one_letter_code
_entity_poly.pdbx_strand_id
1 'polypeptide(L)'
;MIYTGNIFILKTATYFTPDVTLHDPEGLAKRYIVNNTLSGRQKVKCFCSGCGCTIYTIPATNGKEEIVVRTALIENGLKLFKPTIECYVKNRPSYFSATTTGKQYDLMP
;
A
#
# COMPACT_ATOMS: atom_id res chain seq x y z
N MET A 1 9.75 1.50 18.58
CA MET A 1 9.43 0.08 18.32
C MET A 1 8.86 -0.05 16.93
N ILE A 2 9.66 -0.49 15.96
CA ILE A 2 9.18 -0.80 14.61
C ILE A 2 8.83 -2.28 14.68
N TYR A 3 7.54 -2.63 14.69
CA TYR A 3 7.12 -4.02 14.58
C TYR A 3 7.66 -4.56 13.24
N THR A 4 8.59 -5.51 13.30
CA THR A 4 8.87 -6.47 12.22
C THR A 4 7.73 -7.49 12.19
N GLY A 5 6.49 -7.01 12.05
CA GLY A 5 5.35 -7.85 11.73
C GLY A 5 5.46 -8.22 10.27
N ASN A 6 5.38 -9.51 9.96
CA ASN A 6 5.13 -9.99 8.60
C ASN A 6 3.83 -9.35 8.10
N ILE A 7 3.93 -8.21 7.40
CA ILE A 7 2.78 -7.50 6.85
C ILE A 7 2.22 -8.36 5.73
N PHE A 8 1.10 -9.02 6.04
CA PHE A 8 0.19 -9.50 5.02
C PHE A 8 -0.30 -8.26 4.26
N ILE A 9 0.01 -8.17 2.96
CA ILE A 9 -0.25 -6.95 2.19
C ILE A 9 -1.75 -6.66 2.22
N LEU A 10 -2.11 -5.58 2.92
CA LEU A 10 -3.39 -4.90 2.79
C LEU A 10 -3.67 -4.71 1.29
N LYS A 11 -4.90 -5.00 0.82
CA LYS A 11 -5.26 -4.82 -0.59
C LYS A 11 -4.85 -3.42 -1.08
N THR A 12 -3.78 -3.39 -1.87
CA THR A 12 -3.21 -2.18 -2.46
C THR A 12 -3.15 -2.34 -3.97
N ALA A 13 -3.27 -1.22 -4.66
CA ALA A 13 -3.01 -1.12 -6.08
C ALA A 13 -1.91 -0.09 -6.33
N THR A 14 -1.02 -0.38 -7.27
CA THR A 14 0.05 0.53 -7.68
C THR A 14 -0.38 1.23 -8.96
N TYR A 15 -0.22 2.55 -8.99
CA TYR A 15 -0.50 3.40 -10.15
C TYR A 15 0.70 4.30 -10.44
N PHE A 16 0.70 4.91 -11.62
CA PHE A 16 1.60 6.02 -11.91
C PHE A 16 1.10 7.28 -11.19
N THR A 17 2.00 8.06 -10.61
CA THR A 17 1.64 9.16 -9.69
C THR A 17 0.84 10.27 -10.39
N PRO A 18 1.20 10.71 -11.60
CA PRO A 18 0.39 11.64 -12.38
C PRO A 18 -1.05 11.19 -12.65
N ASP A 19 -1.33 9.89 -12.63
CA ASP A 19 -2.67 9.35 -12.89
C ASP A 19 -3.57 9.35 -11.64
N VAL A 20 -3.05 9.76 -10.48
CA VAL A 20 -3.78 9.75 -9.22
C VAL A 20 -3.99 11.16 -8.70
N THR A 21 -5.27 11.55 -8.59
CA THR A 21 -5.69 12.79 -7.93
C THR A 21 -6.30 12.50 -6.57
N LEU A 22 -5.84 13.22 -5.54
CA LEU A 22 -6.45 13.17 -4.20
C LEU A 22 -7.44 14.33 -4.07
N HIS A 23 -8.70 14.01 -3.81
CA HIS A 23 -9.71 14.98 -3.41
C HIS A 23 -9.78 15.04 -1.88
N ASP A 24 -9.29 16.15 -1.30
CA ASP A 24 -9.25 16.39 0.15
C ASP A 24 -9.80 17.79 0.48
N PRO A 25 -11.12 18.00 0.40
CA PRO A 25 -11.73 19.33 0.58
C PRO A 25 -11.53 19.91 1.99
N GLU A 26 -11.34 19.05 2.99
CA GLU A 26 -11.15 19.45 4.39
C GLU A 26 -9.67 19.59 4.79
N GLY A 27 -8.73 19.29 3.89
CA GLY A 27 -7.29 19.42 4.15
C GLY A 27 -6.77 18.46 5.24
N LEU A 28 -7.41 17.31 5.41
CA LEU A 28 -7.08 16.32 6.44
C LEU A 28 -5.93 15.40 6.02
N ALA A 29 -5.52 15.39 4.76
CA ALA A 29 -4.40 14.59 4.28
C ALA A 29 -3.07 15.20 4.72
N LYS A 30 -2.30 14.42 5.49
CA LYS A 30 -0.94 14.78 5.95
C LYS A 30 0.09 13.84 5.36
N ARG A 31 1.26 14.39 5.05
CA ARG A 31 2.40 13.64 4.52
C ARG A 31 3.48 13.47 5.57
N TYR A 32 4.00 12.26 5.69
CA TYR A 32 5.17 11.94 6.49
C TYR A 32 6.25 11.32 5.61
N ILE A 33 7.47 11.83 5.72
CA ILE A 33 8.64 11.34 4.99
C ILE A 33 9.41 10.41 5.93
N VAL A 34 9.42 9.13 5.58
CA VAL A 34 10.23 8.12 6.27
C VAL A 34 11.66 8.21 5.72
N ASN A 35 12.57 8.63 6.58
CA ASN A 35 14.02 8.64 6.33
C ASN A 35 14.68 7.37 6.89
N ASN A 36 15.97 7.17 6.60
CA ASN A 36 16.77 6.04 7.10
C ASN A 36 16.14 4.68 6.80
N THR A 37 15.62 4.51 5.59
CA THR A 37 15.13 3.19 5.15
C THR A 37 16.30 2.27 4.81
N LEU A 38 16.07 0.94 4.83
CA LEU A 38 17.08 -0.06 4.43
C LEU A 38 17.60 0.15 3.00
N SER A 39 16.80 0.77 2.13
CA SER A 39 17.20 1.10 0.76
C SER A 39 18.03 2.38 0.62
N GLY A 40 18.21 3.13 1.72
CA GLY A 40 18.84 4.46 1.71
C GLY A 40 17.97 5.57 1.12
N ARG A 41 16.78 5.26 0.60
CA ARG A 41 15.89 6.22 -0.08
C ARG A 41 14.70 6.61 0.77
N GLN A 42 14.21 7.82 0.54
CA GLN A 42 13.02 8.33 1.21
C GLN A 42 11.77 7.59 0.74
N LYS A 43 10.84 7.38 1.68
CA LYS A 43 9.51 6.83 1.40
C LYS A 43 8.48 7.79 1.93
N VAL A 44 7.51 8.18 1.11
CA VAL A 44 6.46 9.12 1.52
C VAL A 44 5.20 8.35 1.86
N LYS A 45 4.61 8.67 3.01
CA LYS A 45 3.29 8.15 3.42
C LYS A 45 2.31 9.31 3.50
N CYS A 46 1.14 9.16 2.91
CA CYS A 46 0.03 10.09 3.06
C CYS A 46 -1.07 9.42 3.90
N PHE A 47 -1.60 10.12 4.89
CA PHE A 47 -2.62 9.61 5.81
C PHE A 47 -3.60 10.69 6.22
N CYS A 48 -4.81 10.29 6.62
CA CYS A 48 -5.81 11.21 7.16
C CYS A 48 -5.47 11.55 8.63
N SER A 49 -5.38 12.83 8.99
CA SER A 49 -5.14 13.26 10.37
C SER A 49 -6.32 13.03 11.31
N GLY A 50 -7.54 12.88 10.78
CA GLY A 50 -8.73 12.60 11.58
C GLY A 50 -8.81 11.15 12.07
N CYS A 51 -8.54 10.18 11.19
CA CYS A 51 -8.69 8.75 11.51
C CYS A 51 -7.38 7.94 11.50
N GLY A 52 -6.26 8.53 11.05
CA GLY A 52 -4.96 7.87 10.96
C GLY A 52 -4.80 6.87 9.81
N CYS A 53 -5.84 6.62 9.00
CA CYS A 53 -5.74 5.72 7.86
C CYS A 53 -4.73 6.23 6.83
N THR A 54 -3.77 5.38 6.44
CA THR A 54 -2.86 5.69 5.33
C THR A 54 -3.64 5.61 4.01
N ILE A 55 -3.72 6.72 3.29
CA ILE A 55 -4.42 6.84 2.01
C ILE A 55 -3.57 6.21 0.91
N TYR A 56 -2.31 6.65 0.82
CA TYR A 56 -1.35 6.12 -0.14
C TYR A 56 0.09 6.16 0.39
N THR A 57 0.98 5.49 -0.33
CA THR A 57 2.42 5.49 -0.08
C THR A 57 3.14 5.65 -1.41
N ILE A 58 4.06 6.60 -1.52
CA ILE A 58 5.04 6.65 -2.61
C ILE A 58 6.23 5.81 -2.13
N PRO A 59 6.51 4.65 -2.75
CA PRO A 59 7.61 3.80 -2.35
C PRO A 59 8.95 4.49 -2.62
N ALA A 60 9.99 3.95 -1.98
CA ALA A 60 11.37 4.30 -2.30
C ALA A 60 11.75 3.69 -3.66
N THR A 61 11.35 4.31 -4.76
CA THR A 61 11.55 3.78 -6.12
C THR A 61 12.85 4.28 -6.76
N ASN A 62 13.35 3.56 -7.77
CA ASN A 62 14.46 3.95 -8.65
C ASN A 62 14.01 5.06 -9.64
N GLY A 63 13.49 6.19 -9.16
CA GLY A 63 13.05 7.29 -10.04
C GLY A 63 11.78 7.02 -10.86
N LYS A 64 11.03 5.94 -10.54
CA LYS A 64 9.70 5.69 -11.11
C LYS A 64 8.65 6.38 -10.24
N GLU A 65 7.80 7.20 -10.85
CA GLU A 65 6.72 7.89 -10.15
C GLU A 65 5.57 6.93 -9.84
N GLU A 66 5.76 5.99 -8.92
CA GLU A 66 4.71 5.04 -8.52
C GLU A 66 4.05 5.46 -7.20
N ILE A 67 2.75 5.23 -7.11
CA ILE A 67 1.94 5.47 -5.90
C ILE A 67 1.16 4.21 -5.56
N VAL A 68 1.26 3.78 -4.31
CA VAL A 68 0.57 2.60 -3.78
C VAL A 68 -0.64 3.07 -2.98
N VAL A 69 -1.84 2.81 -3.49
CA VAL A 69 -3.13 3.25 -2.94
C VAL A 69 -3.80 2.09 -2.19
N ARG A 70 -4.44 2.38 -1.06
CA ARG A 70 -5.25 1.38 -0.34
C ARG A 70 -6.64 1.29 -0.96
N THR A 71 -6.91 0.22 -1.70
CA THR A 71 -8.20 0.05 -2.40
C THR A 71 -9.36 -0.15 -1.44
N ALA A 72 -9.10 -0.57 -0.20
CA ALA A 72 -10.10 -0.66 0.87
C ALA A 72 -10.69 0.70 1.30
N LEU A 73 -10.01 1.82 0.98
CA LEU A 73 -10.48 3.17 1.32
C LEU A 73 -11.26 3.83 0.16
N ILE A 74 -11.35 3.16 -0.99
CA ILE A 74 -12.11 3.64 -2.14
C ILE A 74 -13.53 3.09 -2.02
N GLU A 75 -14.53 3.92 -2.32
CA GLU A 75 -15.92 3.48 -2.38
C GLU A 75 -16.06 2.27 -3.32
N ASN A 76 -16.66 1.17 -2.83
CA ASN A 76 -16.74 -0.11 -3.52
C ASN A 76 -15.39 -0.72 -3.99
N GLY A 77 -14.26 -0.21 -3.51
CA GLY A 77 -12.94 -0.57 -4.02
C GLY A 77 -12.60 -2.05 -3.87
N LEU A 78 -13.11 -2.73 -2.83
CA LEU A 78 -12.91 -4.17 -2.66
C LEU A 78 -13.61 -5.03 -3.72
N LYS A 79 -14.68 -4.51 -4.33
CA LYS A 79 -15.42 -5.17 -5.43
C LYS A 79 -14.79 -4.84 -6.78
N LEU A 80 -14.39 -3.57 -6.97
CA LEU A 80 -13.81 -3.06 -8.22
C LEU A 80 -12.37 -3.56 -8.44
N PHE A 81 -11.56 -3.57 -7.38
CA PHE A 81 -10.13 -3.91 -7.45
C PHE A 81 -9.88 -5.29 -6.84
N LYS A 82 -10.21 -6.33 -7.59
CA LYS A 82 -9.91 -7.71 -7.19
C LYS A 82 -8.39 -7.95 -7.20
N PRO A 83 -7.83 -8.61 -6.18
CA PRO A 83 -6.40 -8.95 -6.18
C PRO A 83 -6.03 -9.81 -7.37
N THR A 84 -5.00 -9.38 -8.10
CA THR A 84 -4.38 -10.13 -9.20
C THR A 84 -3.08 -10.80 -8.78
N ILE A 85 -2.50 -10.37 -7.66
CA ILE A 85 -1.24 -10.87 -7.10
C ILE A 85 -1.39 -10.96 -5.57
N GLU A 86 -0.77 -11.99 -4.99
CA GLU A 86 -0.58 -12.17 -3.56
C GLU A 86 0.91 -12.44 -3.28
N CYS A 87 1.56 -11.56 -2.53
CA CYS A 87 2.98 -11.67 -2.18
C CYS A 87 3.15 -12.16 -0.74
N TYR A 88 4.34 -12.68 -0.44
CA TYR A 88 4.73 -13.17 0.90
C TYR A 88 3.92 -14.38 1.38
N VAL A 89 3.50 -15.25 0.45
CA VAL A 89 2.64 -16.40 0.77
C VAL A 89 3.32 -17.41 1.71
N LYS A 90 4.66 -17.48 1.72
CA LYS A 90 5.44 -18.24 2.69
C LYS A 90 5.14 -17.86 4.15
N ASN A 91 4.77 -16.60 4.39
CA ASN A 91 4.43 -16.06 5.71
C ASN A 91 2.91 -16.02 5.95
N ARG A 92 2.09 -16.68 5.10
CA ARG A 92 0.63 -16.68 5.26
C ARG A 92 0.23 -17.34 6.57
N PRO A 93 -0.49 -16.64 7.45
CA PRO A 93 -1.02 -17.26 8.65
C PRO A 93 -1.96 -18.42 8.29
N SER A 94 -1.89 -19.52 9.03
CA SER A 94 -2.68 -20.73 8.75
C SER A 94 -4.21 -20.50 8.77
N TYR A 95 -4.66 -19.46 9.47
CA TYR A 95 -6.07 -19.07 9.52
C TYR A 95 -6.54 -18.22 8.32
N PHE A 96 -5.64 -17.83 7.41
CA PHE A 96 -5.97 -17.02 6.24
C PHE A 96 -5.91 -17.85 4.97
N SER A 97 -6.97 -17.80 4.16
CA SER A 97 -7.02 -18.53 2.87
C SER A 97 -6.37 -17.74 1.74
N ALA A 98 -5.80 -18.45 0.77
CA ALA A 98 -5.27 -17.84 -0.45
C ALA A 98 -6.36 -17.07 -1.22
N THR A 99 -5.95 -16.06 -1.97
CA THR A 99 -6.82 -15.42 -2.95
C THR A 99 -7.20 -16.40 -4.06
N THR A 100 -8.45 -16.36 -4.53
CA THR A 100 -8.96 -17.29 -5.56
C THR A 100 -8.44 -16.98 -6.97
N THR A 101 -8.04 -15.75 -7.23
CA THR A 101 -7.71 -15.25 -8.59
C THR A 101 -6.28 -14.71 -8.72
N GLY A 102 -5.53 -14.59 -7.63
CA GLY A 102 -4.22 -13.94 -7.63
C GLY A 102 -3.07 -14.91 -7.92
N LYS A 103 -2.09 -14.47 -8.71
CA LYS A 103 -0.80 -15.14 -8.79
C LYS A 103 -0.08 -15.03 -7.45
N GLN A 104 0.46 -16.13 -6.96
CA GLN A 104 1.05 -16.22 -5.63
C GLN A 104 2.58 -16.21 -5.72
N TYR A 105 3.22 -15.41 -4.88
CA TYR A 105 4.69 -15.31 -4.81
C TYR A 105 5.18 -15.34 -3.36
N ASP A 106 6.25 -16.08 -3.10
CA ASP A 106 6.90 -16.14 -1.78
C ASP A 106 7.50 -14.81 -1.35
N LEU A 107 7.94 -14.00 -2.32
CA LEU A 107 8.46 -12.65 -2.15
C LEU A 107 7.84 -11.73 -3.21
N MET A 108 7.89 -10.42 -2.98
CA MET A 108 7.41 -9.46 -3.98
C MET A 108 8.28 -9.55 -5.25
N PRO A 109 7.68 -9.71 -6.45
CA PRO A 109 8.42 -9.79 -7.71
C PRO A 109 9.07 -8.46 -8.12
#